data_AF-A0A378I7Z3-F1
#
_entry.id   AF-A0A378I7Z3-F1
#
_cell.length_a   1.000
_cell.length_b   1.000
_cell.length_c   1.000
_cell.angle_alpha   90.00
_cell.angle_beta   90.00
_cell.angle_gamma   90.00
#
_symmetry.space_group_name_H-M   'P 1'
#
loop_
_entity.id
_entity.type
_entity.pdbx_description
1 polymer ?
#
loop_
_entity_poly.entity_id
_entity_poly.type
_entity_poly.pdbx_seq_one_letter_code
_entity_poly.pdbx_strand_id
1 'polypeptide(L)'
;MKEYQGQNFTGALLEPQNLESMLNAESDFPPDVAGDISLLEKERSHMTAEANPVGSIPQAVNGELPKPGFQLLIDKLGERLAYERSGVRLYDAALAKAKGFKMPALCEEFQHLRDEEAEHMAMVEKAINQLKADPTAMTPCADVSGVLGMGIIQVLTDPRTTMPQVLEALLTVELTDNAAWETLIELAAQNGLVEIAEAFMDALKQEQEHLIIIKKLLAEALSLKPSKNAFYYVFADDRGWAIKKQGASRASGHFKNKKEAITKALELSENAKAGVIIHYQ
;
A
#
# COMPACT_ATOMS: atom_id res chain seq x y z
N MET A 1 23.31 1.83 17.42
CA MET A 1 22.61 0.71 18.08
C MET A 1 23.67 -0.25 18.61
N LYS A 2 23.46 -0.89 19.77
CA LYS A 2 24.32 -2.01 20.17
C LYS A 2 24.21 -3.08 19.07
N GLU A 3 25.33 -3.61 18.60
CA GLU A 3 25.32 -4.74 17.66
C GLU A 3 24.63 -5.92 18.36
N TYR A 4 23.41 -6.23 17.94
CA TYR A 4 22.69 -7.43 18.35
C TYR A 4 22.77 -8.43 17.20
N GLN A 5 23.60 -9.45 17.36
CA GLN A 5 23.53 -10.62 16.50
C GLN A 5 22.37 -11.49 17.00
N GLY A 6 21.29 -11.53 16.22
CA GLY A 6 20.15 -12.40 16.51
C GLY A 6 20.58 -13.87 16.48
N GLN A 7 20.17 -14.62 17.50
CA GLN A 7 20.33 -16.08 17.49
C GLN A 7 19.35 -16.68 16.48
N ASN A 8 19.82 -17.62 15.66
CA ASN A 8 18.97 -18.36 14.75
C ASN A 8 18.21 -19.44 15.52
N PHE A 9 16.96 -19.18 15.88
CA PHE A 9 16.11 -20.12 16.62
C PHE A 9 15.40 -21.15 15.73
N THR A 10 15.54 -21.06 14.40
CA THR A 10 14.94 -21.99 13.42
C THR A 10 15.99 -22.78 12.64
N GLY A 11 17.27 -22.63 12.99
CA GLY A 11 18.40 -23.19 12.27
C GLY A 11 18.59 -24.68 12.53
N ALA A 12 17.70 -25.53 12.01
CA ALA A 12 17.90 -26.99 12.00
C ALA A 12 19.26 -27.38 11.37
N LEU A 13 19.76 -26.56 10.44
CA LEU A 13 21.09 -26.70 9.83
C LEU A 13 22.25 -26.50 10.82
N LEU A 14 22.08 -25.65 11.82
CA LEU A 14 23.13 -25.32 12.80
C LEU A 14 23.13 -26.28 14.00
N GLU A 15 22.02 -27.00 14.22
CA GLU A 15 21.81 -27.89 15.38
C GLU A 15 21.22 -29.26 14.95
N PRO A 16 21.96 -30.06 14.16
CA PRO A 16 21.43 -31.31 13.57
C PRO A 16 21.05 -32.36 14.62
N GLN A 17 21.67 -32.35 15.80
CA GLN A 17 21.34 -33.26 16.91
C GLN A 17 19.99 -32.93 17.54
N ASN A 18 19.64 -31.64 17.65
CA ASN A 18 18.33 -31.20 18.12
C ASN A 18 17.25 -31.55 17.10
N LEU A 19 17.55 -31.42 15.80
CA LEU A 19 16.64 -31.86 14.74
C LEU A 19 16.38 -33.38 14.83
N GLU A 20 17.42 -34.20 14.98
CA GLU A 20 17.27 -35.65 15.16
C GLU A 20 16.43 -35.98 16.40
N SER A 21 16.67 -35.27 17.51
CA SER A 21 15.87 -35.43 18.73
C SER A 21 14.39 -35.05 18.53
N MET A 22 14.11 -33.99 17.75
CA MET A 22 12.73 -33.59 17.42
C MET A 22 12.03 -34.63 16.52
N LEU A 23 12.72 -35.16 15.52
CA LEU A 23 12.17 -36.20 14.63
C LEU A 23 11.93 -37.52 15.36
N ASN A 24 12.82 -37.90 16.28
CA ASN A 24 12.61 -39.04 17.16
C ASN A 24 11.41 -38.81 18.09
N ALA A 25 11.27 -37.60 18.64
CA ALA A 25 10.11 -37.24 19.47
C ALA A 25 8.79 -37.26 18.69
N GLU A 26 8.77 -36.93 17.39
CA GLU A 26 7.57 -37.08 16.56
C GLU A 26 7.11 -38.56 16.46
N SER A 27 8.07 -39.49 16.44
CA SER A 27 7.79 -40.93 16.43
C SER A 27 7.29 -41.44 17.79
N ASP A 28 7.86 -40.91 18.88
CA ASP A 28 7.52 -41.31 20.25
C ASP A 28 6.23 -40.64 20.76
N PHE A 29 5.93 -39.44 20.27
CA PHE A 29 4.79 -38.60 20.67
C PHE A 29 4.01 -38.14 19.42
N PRO A 30 3.36 -39.06 18.69
CA PRO A 30 2.54 -38.69 17.56
C PRO A 30 1.38 -37.79 18.02
N PRO A 31 0.89 -36.88 17.16
CA PRO A 31 -0.23 -36.02 17.52
C PRO A 31 -1.47 -36.86 17.82
N ASP A 32 -2.20 -36.50 18.89
CA ASP A 32 -3.44 -37.19 19.28
C ASP A 32 -4.50 -37.17 18.17
N VAL A 33 -4.43 -36.17 17.28
CA VAL A 33 -5.26 -36.02 16.09
C VAL A 33 -4.34 -35.84 14.89
N ALA A 34 -4.46 -36.72 13.90
CA ALA A 34 -3.74 -36.57 12.64
C ALA A 34 -4.14 -35.25 11.97
N GLY A 35 -3.17 -34.37 11.73
CA GLY A 35 -3.41 -33.12 11.02
C GLY A 35 -3.78 -33.39 9.56
N ASP A 36 -4.92 -32.85 9.12
CA ASP A 36 -5.35 -32.91 7.72
C ASP A 36 -5.72 -31.50 7.24
N ILE A 37 -4.91 -30.97 6.32
CA ILE A 37 -5.13 -29.65 5.72
C ILE A 37 -6.48 -29.58 5.01
N SER A 38 -6.99 -30.71 4.50
CA SER A 38 -8.30 -30.78 3.84
C SER A 38 -9.46 -30.48 4.81
N LEU A 39 -9.30 -30.78 6.10
CA LEU A 39 -10.29 -30.43 7.12
C LEU A 39 -10.35 -28.92 7.34
N LEU A 40 -9.20 -28.24 7.41
CA LEU A 40 -9.15 -26.78 7.53
C LEU A 40 -9.75 -26.09 6.29
N GLU A 41 -9.48 -26.62 5.09
CA GLU A 41 -10.08 -26.12 3.85
C GLU A 41 -11.60 -26.31 3.84
N LYS A 42 -12.09 -27.48 4.28
CA LYS A 42 -13.52 -27.78 4.37
C LYS A 42 -14.21 -26.85 5.36
N GLU A 43 -13.64 -26.66 6.55
CA GLU A 43 -14.21 -25.76 7.56
C GLU A 43 -14.20 -24.30 7.08
N ARG A 44 -13.12 -23.83 6.47
CA ARG A 44 -13.09 -22.49 5.84
C ARG A 44 -14.18 -22.35 4.79
N SER A 45 -14.34 -23.35 3.92
CA SER A 45 -15.38 -23.36 2.88
C SER A 45 -16.80 -23.31 3.48
N HIS A 46 -17.04 -24.09 4.53
CA HIS A 46 -18.31 -24.11 5.24
C HIS A 46 -18.60 -22.75 5.90
N MET A 47 -17.64 -22.22 6.66
CA MET A 47 -17.78 -20.92 7.32
C MET A 47 -17.97 -19.79 6.31
N THR A 48 -17.27 -19.79 5.18
CA THR A 48 -17.49 -18.81 4.11
C THR A 48 -18.89 -18.90 3.51
N ALA A 49 -19.44 -20.11 3.35
CA ALA A 49 -20.79 -20.29 2.81
C ALA A 49 -21.89 -19.84 3.79
N GLU A 50 -21.67 -19.97 5.10
CA GLU A 50 -22.65 -19.60 6.13
C GLU A 50 -22.50 -18.18 6.68
N ALA A 51 -21.34 -17.56 6.51
CA ALA A 51 -21.06 -16.24 7.07
C ALA A 51 -21.94 -15.16 6.44
N ASN A 52 -22.42 -14.24 7.28
CA ASN A 52 -23.00 -13.00 6.80
C ASN A 52 -21.91 -12.10 6.20
N PRO A 53 -22.26 -11.23 5.23
CA PRO A 53 -21.33 -10.22 4.74
C PRO A 53 -20.79 -9.32 5.87
N VAL A 54 -19.58 -8.82 5.68
CA VAL A 54 -19.00 -7.81 6.56
C VAL A 54 -19.79 -6.51 6.42
N GLY A 55 -20.36 -6.04 7.54
CA GLY A 55 -21.07 -4.77 7.61
C GLY A 55 -22.29 -4.63 6.69
N SER A 56 -22.83 -3.43 6.65
CA SER A 56 -23.89 -3.00 5.72
C SER A 56 -23.84 -1.49 5.55
N ILE A 57 -24.16 -0.99 4.36
CA ILE A 57 -24.22 0.46 4.13
C ILE A 57 -25.55 0.98 4.69
N PRO A 58 -25.55 1.95 5.62
CA PRO A 58 -26.77 2.53 6.15
C PRO A 58 -27.63 3.16 5.05
N GLN A 59 -28.95 3.13 5.20
CA GLN A 59 -29.84 3.84 4.29
C GLN A 59 -29.58 5.35 4.37
N ALA A 60 -29.78 6.07 3.25
CA ALA A 60 -29.69 7.53 3.26
C ALA A 60 -30.65 8.13 4.30
N VAL A 61 -30.33 9.32 4.80
CA VAL A 61 -31.09 10.03 5.86
C VAL A 61 -32.59 10.18 5.54
N ASN A 62 -32.97 10.08 4.26
CA ASN A 62 -34.34 10.21 3.77
C ASN A 62 -35.02 8.87 3.41
N GLY A 63 -34.39 7.73 3.68
CA GLY A 63 -34.94 6.39 3.41
C GLY A 63 -34.92 5.95 1.94
N GLU A 64 -34.38 6.77 1.03
CA GLU A 64 -34.18 6.36 -0.37
C GLU A 64 -32.91 5.51 -0.51
N LEU A 65 -33.04 4.36 -1.17
CA LEU A 65 -31.89 3.53 -1.51
C LEU A 65 -31.09 4.23 -2.61
N PRO A 66 -29.77 4.43 -2.43
CA PRO A 66 -28.94 4.93 -3.50
C PRO A 66 -28.96 3.95 -4.69
N LYS A 67 -28.91 4.48 -5.91
CA LYS A 67 -28.77 3.64 -7.12
C LYS A 67 -27.58 2.70 -6.96
N PRO A 68 -27.57 1.48 -7.54
CA PRO A 68 -26.49 0.50 -7.30
C PRO A 68 -25.05 1.02 -7.50
N GLY A 69 -24.80 1.85 -8.52
CA GLY A 69 -23.49 2.50 -8.73
C GLY A 69 -23.12 3.58 -7.70
N PHE A 70 -24.12 4.15 -7.04
CA PHE A 70 -23.96 5.11 -5.96
C PHE A 70 -23.69 4.41 -4.62
N GLN A 71 -24.25 3.20 -4.40
CA GLN A 71 -23.95 2.41 -3.22
C GLN A 71 -22.48 1.97 -3.18
N LEU A 72 -21.93 1.52 -4.31
CA LEU A 72 -20.50 1.20 -4.42
C LEU A 72 -19.62 2.42 -4.16
N LEU A 73 -19.98 3.58 -4.72
CA LEU A 73 -19.25 4.82 -4.47
C LEU A 73 -19.25 5.20 -2.99
N ILE A 74 -20.40 5.13 -2.30
CA ILE A 74 -20.47 5.42 -0.86
C ILE A 74 -19.61 4.44 -0.05
N ASP A 75 -19.62 3.15 -0.39
CA ASP A 75 -18.77 2.16 0.28
C ASP A 75 -17.28 2.48 0.12
N LYS A 76 -16.86 2.81 -1.11
CA LYS A 76 -15.47 3.18 -1.42
C LYS A 76 -15.05 4.52 -0.83
N LEU A 77 -15.95 5.49 -0.70
CA LEU A 77 -15.68 6.71 0.06
C LEU A 77 -15.53 6.44 1.55
N GLY A 78 -16.35 5.54 2.12
CA GLY A 78 -16.21 5.08 3.50
C GLY A 78 -14.86 4.38 3.73
N GLU A 79 -14.47 3.50 2.81
CA GLU A 79 -13.14 2.88 2.79
C GLU A 79 -12.03 3.91 2.81
N ARG A 80 -12.11 4.91 1.93
CA ARG A 80 -11.09 5.94 1.80
C ARG A 80 -11.00 6.78 3.06
N LEU A 81 -12.14 7.24 3.60
CA LEU A 81 -12.14 8.01 4.84
C LEU A 81 -11.53 7.24 6.03
N ALA A 82 -11.80 5.93 6.13
CA ALA A 82 -11.20 5.08 7.15
C ALA A 82 -9.68 4.88 6.94
N TYR A 83 -9.25 4.84 5.67
CA TYR A 83 -7.86 4.71 5.29
C TYR A 83 -7.06 5.99 5.58
N GLU A 84 -7.50 7.16 5.13
CA GLU A 84 -6.85 8.45 5.40
C GLU A 84 -6.70 8.69 6.91
N ARG A 85 -7.75 8.37 7.68
CA ARG A 85 -7.71 8.42 9.15
C ARG A 85 -6.63 7.51 9.73
N SER A 86 -6.42 6.34 9.12
CA SER A 86 -5.35 5.43 9.49
C SER A 86 -4.00 5.97 9.04
N GLY A 87 -3.87 6.52 7.84
CA GLY A 87 -2.67 7.20 7.30
C GLY A 87 -2.12 8.25 8.26
N VAL A 88 -2.96 9.15 8.76
CA VAL A 88 -2.58 10.14 9.80
C VAL A 88 -1.96 9.46 11.02
N ARG A 89 -2.57 8.38 11.53
CA ARG A 89 -2.07 7.63 12.70
C ARG A 89 -0.78 6.86 12.41
N LEU A 90 -0.65 6.33 11.20
CA LEU A 90 0.55 5.63 10.75
C LEU A 90 1.72 6.61 10.67
N TYR A 91 1.53 7.79 10.08
CA TYR A 91 2.57 8.81 10.05
C TYR A 91 2.88 9.39 11.43
N ASP A 92 1.91 9.53 12.34
CA ASP A 92 2.20 9.87 13.74
C ASP A 92 3.10 8.82 14.41
N ALA A 93 2.84 7.53 14.18
CA ALA A 93 3.68 6.45 14.71
C ALA A 93 5.09 6.44 14.08
N ALA A 94 5.19 6.65 12.76
CA ALA A 94 6.45 6.77 12.05
C ALA A 94 7.28 7.97 12.54
N LEU A 95 6.62 9.12 12.73
CA LEU A 95 7.21 10.33 13.31
C LEU A 95 7.73 10.10 14.73
N ALA A 96 6.96 9.43 15.58
CA ALA A 96 7.40 9.07 16.93
C ALA A 96 8.65 8.18 16.92
N LYS A 97 8.71 7.22 15.99
CA LYS A 97 9.88 6.36 15.82
C LYS A 97 11.09 7.10 15.25
N ALA A 98 10.90 7.98 14.27
CA ALA A 98 11.96 8.84 13.74
C ALA A 98 12.56 9.75 14.82
N LYS A 99 11.72 10.31 15.70
CA LYS A 99 12.15 11.04 16.91
C LYS A 99 12.97 10.14 17.84
N GLY A 100 12.51 8.91 18.09
CA GLY A 100 13.24 7.93 18.90
C GLY A 100 14.63 7.59 18.34
N PHE A 101 14.76 7.52 17.01
CA PHE A 101 16.03 7.33 16.32
C PHE A 101 16.84 8.62 16.08
N LYS A 102 16.32 9.78 16.49
CA LYS A 102 16.95 11.10 16.32
C LYS A 102 17.24 11.44 14.86
N MET A 103 16.25 11.24 13.99
CA MET A 103 16.33 11.48 12.54
C MET A 103 15.50 12.73 12.16
N PRO A 104 16.00 13.96 12.39
CA PRO A 104 15.20 15.19 12.24
C PRO A 104 14.71 15.42 10.81
N ALA A 105 15.49 15.09 9.78
CA ALA A 105 15.06 15.21 8.39
C ALA A 105 13.83 14.32 8.09
N LEU A 106 13.83 13.07 8.59
CA LEU A 106 12.65 12.19 8.45
C LEU A 106 11.45 12.70 9.26
N CYS A 107 11.68 13.37 10.39
CA CYS A 107 10.59 13.97 11.13
C CYS A 107 9.88 15.06 10.33
N GLU A 108 10.62 15.90 9.59
CA GLU A 108 10.04 16.94 8.74
C GLU A 108 9.24 16.33 7.59
N GLU A 109 9.79 15.33 6.90
CA GLU A 109 9.11 14.61 5.82
C GLU A 109 7.84 13.92 6.32
N PHE A 110 7.90 13.12 7.38
CA PHE A 110 6.72 12.43 7.93
C PHE A 110 5.67 13.38 8.48
N GLN A 111 6.09 14.54 8.99
CA GLN A 111 5.18 15.59 9.45
C GLN A 111 4.42 16.21 8.28
N HIS A 112 5.12 16.49 7.17
CA HIS A 112 4.50 16.99 5.95
C HIS A 112 3.48 16.00 5.38
N LEU A 113 3.87 14.73 5.19
CA LEU A 113 2.98 13.68 4.67
C LEU A 113 1.74 13.51 5.55
N ARG A 114 1.91 13.45 6.87
CA ARG A 114 0.79 13.36 7.82
C ARG A 114 -0.21 14.50 7.68
N ASP A 115 0.27 15.71 7.42
CA ASP A 115 -0.60 16.88 7.33
C ASP A 115 -1.41 16.84 6.02
N GLU A 116 -0.83 16.37 4.91
CA GLU A 116 -1.56 16.14 3.66
C GLU A 116 -2.62 15.03 3.80
N GLU A 117 -2.29 13.93 4.48
CA GLU A 117 -3.25 12.84 4.81
C GLU A 117 -4.47 13.35 5.61
N ALA A 118 -4.25 14.33 6.50
CA ALA A 118 -5.34 14.96 7.24
C ALA A 118 -6.22 15.84 6.34
N GLU A 119 -5.62 16.50 5.34
CA GLU A 119 -6.35 17.26 4.32
C GLU A 119 -7.16 16.33 3.40
N HIS A 120 -6.59 15.19 3.00
CA HIS A 120 -7.28 14.16 2.23
C HIS A 120 -8.46 13.57 3.01
N MET A 121 -8.26 13.25 4.28
CA MET A 121 -9.35 12.81 5.17
C MET A 121 -10.52 13.82 5.16
N ALA A 122 -10.22 15.11 5.30
CA ALA A 122 -11.23 16.17 5.28
C ALA A 122 -11.90 16.32 3.90
N MET A 123 -11.14 16.12 2.81
CA MET A 123 -11.66 16.13 1.45
C MET A 123 -12.69 15.01 1.23
N VAL A 124 -12.39 13.79 1.68
CA VAL A 124 -13.32 12.65 1.55
C VAL A 124 -14.56 12.84 2.42
N GLU A 125 -14.39 13.32 3.65
CA GLU A 125 -15.52 13.65 4.53
C GLU A 125 -16.46 14.68 3.88
N LYS A 126 -15.89 15.72 3.25
CA LYS A 126 -16.67 16.73 2.52
C LYS A 126 -17.42 16.10 1.34
N ALA A 127 -16.78 15.21 0.58
CA ALA A 127 -17.43 14.51 -0.54
C ALA A 127 -18.61 13.65 -0.05
N ILE A 128 -18.45 12.88 1.03
CA ILE A 128 -19.53 12.07 1.63
C ILE A 128 -20.71 12.95 2.05
N ASN A 129 -20.42 14.09 2.70
CA ASN A 129 -21.45 15.05 3.12
C ASN A 129 -22.20 15.68 1.93
N GLN A 130 -21.50 16.03 0.84
CA GLN A 130 -22.11 16.54 -0.39
C GLN A 130 -23.10 15.54 -1.01
N LEU A 131 -22.80 14.25 -0.87
CA LEU A 131 -23.66 13.14 -1.30
C LEU A 131 -24.78 12.82 -0.29
N LYS A 132 -24.87 13.57 0.82
CA LYS A 132 -25.84 13.38 1.92
C LYS A 132 -25.75 11.99 2.57
N ALA A 133 -24.58 11.38 2.52
CA ALA A 133 -24.27 10.15 3.24
C ALA A 133 -23.66 10.47 4.61
N ASP A 134 -23.60 9.47 5.49
CA ASP A 134 -23.06 9.59 6.84
C ASP A 134 -21.55 9.26 6.85
N PRO A 135 -20.64 10.24 7.08
CA PRO A 135 -19.20 9.99 7.13
C PRO A 135 -18.75 9.23 8.38
N THR A 136 -19.64 9.00 9.35
CA THR A 136 -19.35 8.22 10.55
C THR A 136 -19.70 6.73 10.40
N ALA A 137 -20.39 6.38 9.31
CA ALA A 137 -20.76 5.00 9.02
C ALA A 137 -19.53 4.11 8.80
N MET A 138 -19.48 2.98 9.49
CA MET A 138 -18.56 1.89 9.16
C MET A 138 -19.15 1.10 7.99
N THR A 139 -18.71 1.39 6.78
CA THR A 139 -19.10 0.63 5.60
C THR A 139 -18.35 -0.71 5.54
N PRO A 140 -18.83 -1.70 4.76
CA PRO A 140 -18.12 -2.97 4.55
C PRO A 140 -16.64 -2.78 4.17
N CYS A 141 -16.35 -1.89 3.21
CA CYS A 141 -14.97 -1.66 2.78
C CYS A 141 -14.16 -0.88 3.84
N ALA A 142 -14.78 0.02 4.62
CA ALA A 142 -14.14 0.69 5.75
C ALA A 142 -13.68 -0.29 6.84
N ASP A 143 -14.50 -1.28 7.16
CA ASP A 143 -14.18 -2.34 8.13
C ASP A 143 -12.96 -3.15 7.67
N VAL A 144 -13.02 -3.67 6.43
CA VAL A 144 -11.92 -4.44 5.84
C VAL A 144 -10.62 -3.64 5.75
N SER A 145 -10.69 -2.37 5.34
CA SER A 145 -9.54 -1.46 5.31
C SER A 145 -8.91 -1.30 6.69
N GLY A 146 -9.73 -1.16 7.74
CA GLY A 146 -9.26 -1.14 9.12
C GLY A 146 -8.49 -2.42 9.50
N VAL A 147 -9.01 -3.60 9.13
CA VAL A 147 -8.33 -4.89 9.37
C VAL A 147 -6.99 -4.98 8.62
N LEU A 148 -6.95 -4.57 7.35
CA LEU A 148 -5.72 -4.56 6.55
C LEU A 148 -4.65 -3.66 7.17
N GLY A 149 -5.03 -2.48 7.68
CA GLY A 149 -4.13 -1.54 8.34
C GLY A 149 -3.53 -2.04 9.67
N MET A 150 -4.14 -3.03 10.32
CA MET A 150 -3.67 -3.54 11.62
C MET A 150 -2.25 -4.10 11.56
N GLY A 151 -1.87 -4.75 10.46
CA GLY A 151 -0.51 -5.28 10.31
C GLY A 151 0.54 -4.18 10.21
N ILE A 152 0.21 -3.09 9.51
CA ILE A 152 1.12 -1.96 9.31
C ILE A 152 1.39 -1.24 10.64
N ILE A 153 0.35 -0.92 11.41
CA ILE A 153 0.55 -0.23 12.70
C ILE A 153 1.35 -1.08 13.69
N GLN A 154 1.21 -2.42 13.66
CA GLN A 154 2.03 -3.33 14.47
C GLN A 154 3.51 -3.21 14.11
N VAL A 155 3.85 -3.12 12.81
CA VAL A 155 5.24 -2.92 12.35
C VAL A 155 5.78 -1.55 12.79
N LEU A 156 4.99 -0.49 12.61
CA LEU A 156 5.39 0.88 12.93
C LEU A 156 5.57 1.12 14.42
N THR A 157 4.82 0.41 15.27
CA THR A 157 4.86 0.59 16.73
C THR A 157 5.76 -0.42 17.44
N ASP A 158 6.18 -1.52 16.79
CA ASP A 158 7.11 -2.47 17.40
C ASP A 158 8.48 -1.81 17.63
N PRO A 159 8.99 -1.71 18.87
CA PRO A 159 10.27 -1.05 19.15
C PRO A 159 11.48 -1.76 18.50
N ARG A 160 11.32 -3.00 18.05
CA ARG A 160 12.38 -3.81 17.43
C ARG A 160 12.54 -3.54 15.93
N THR A 161 11.56 -2.90 15.29
CA THR A 161 11.63 -2.60 13.86
C THR A 161 12.55 -1.42 13.57
N THR A 162 13.33 -1.55 12.51
CA THR A 162 14.29 -0.55 12.01
C THR A 162 13.61 0.44 11.07
N MET A 163 14.26 1.58 10.79
CA MET A 163 13.69 2.58 9.88
C MET A 163 13.46 2.06 8.44
N PRO A 164 14.36 1.26 7.82
CA PRO A 164 14.05 0.63 6.52
C PRO A 164 12.78 -0.23 6.55
N GLN A 165 12.55 -1.00 7.62
CA GLN A 165 11.33 -1.82 7.75
C GLN A 165 10.07 -0.97 7.90
N VAL A 166 10.17 0.19 8.55
CA VAL A 166 9.07 1.15 8.67
C VAL A 166 8.77 1.80 7.33
N LEU A 167 9.81 2.20 6.58
CA LEU A 167 9.66 2.78 5.24
C LEU A 167 9.10 1.76 4.24
N GLU A 168 9.44 0.47 4.36
CA GLU A 168 8.83 -0.61 3.56
C GLU A 168 7.34 -0.79 3.89
N ALA A 169 6.97 -0.72 5.17
CA ALA A 169 5.58 -0.78 5.61
C ALA A 169 4.78 0.42 5.10
N LEU A 170 5.34 1.64 5.18
CA LEU A 170 4.75 2.84 4.59
C LEU A 170 4.67 2.74 3.06
N LEU A 171 5.66 2.15 2.38
CA LEU A 171 5.60 1.94 0.93
C LEU A 171 4.38 1.09 0.53
N THR A 172 3.99 0.12 1.36
CA THR A 172 2.77 -0.67 1.14
C THR A 172 1.51 0.19 1.25
N VAL A 173 1.51 1.16 2.18
CA VAL A 173 0.43 2.14 2.35
C VAL A 173 0.32 3.02 1.10
N GLU A 174 1.41 3.67 0.70
CA GLU A 174 1.42 4.59 -0.45
C GLU A 174 1.00 3.91 -1.78
N LEU A 175 1.45 2.68 -2.00
CA LEU A 175 1.09 1.92 -3.20
C LEU A 175 -0.41 1.60 -3.25
N THR A 176 -0.98 1.27 -2.10
CA THR A 176 -2.43 0.99 -1.99
C THR A 176 -3.21 2.28 -2.14
N ASP A 177 -2.68 3.40 -1.63
CA ASP A 177 -3.32 4.72 -1.69
C ASP A 177 -3.51 5.21 -3.12
N ASN A 178 -2.42 5.21 -3.89
CA ASN A 178 -2.42 5.62 -5.30
C ASN A 178 -3.50 4.87 -6.10
N ALA A 179 -3.59 3.55 -5.95
CA ALA A 179 -4.57 2.73 -6.66
C ALA A 179 -6.03 3.01 -6.21
N ALA A 180 -6.23 3.37 -4.93
CA ALA A 180 -7.55 3.68 -4.39
C ALA A 180 -8.08 5.00 -4.95
N TRP A 181 -7.23 6.03 -5.06
CA TRP A 181 -7.61 7.31 -5.67
C TRP A 181 -7.98 7.18 -7.14
N GLU A 182 -7.19 6.43 -7.93
CA GLU A 182 -7.53 6.13 -9.34
C GLU A 182 -8.95 5.53 -9.44
N THR A 183 -9.27 4.56 -8.58
CA THR A 183 -10.58 3.91 -8.54
C THR A 183 -11.70 4.90 -8.16
N LEU A 184 -11.47 5.78 -7.18
CA LEU A 184 -12.46 6.77 -6.76
C LEU A 184 -12.73 7.83 -7.82
N ILE A 185 -11.70 8.28 -8.53
CA ILE A 185 -11.85 9.23 -9.65
C ILE A 185 -12.74 8.62 -10.73
N GLU A 186 -12.49 7.35 -11.12
CA GLU A 186 -13.32 6.67 -12.11
C GLU A 186 -14.77 6.51 -11.64
N LEU A 187 -14.99 6.08 -10.39
CA LEU A 187 -16.33 5.93 -9.83
C LEU A 187 -17.08 7.27 -9.75
N ALA A 188 -16.42 8.35 -9.32
CA ALA A 188 -17.01 9.68 -9.27
C ALA A 188 -17.39 10.18 -10.68
N ALA A 189 -16.49 10.04 -11.65
CA ALA A 189 -16.72 10.43 -13.04
C ALA A 189 -17.88 9.63 -13.67
N GLN A 190 -17.94 8.31 -13.46
CA GLN A 190 -19.04 7.46 -13.95
C GLN A 190 -20.40 7.83 -13.37
N ASN A 191 -20.44 8.39 -12.15
CA ASN A 191 -21.65 8.89 -11.52
C ASN A 191 -21.94 10.37 -11.84
N GLY A 192 -21.15 11.02 -12.71
CA GLY A 192 -21.34 12.41 -13.13
C GLY A 192 -20.92 13.44 -12.08
N LEU A 193 -20.11 13.06 -11.09
CA LEU A 193 -19.65 13.91 -10.00
C LEU A 193 -18.30 14.57 -10.34
N VAL A 194 -18.33 15.44 -11.36
CA VAL A 194 -17.11 16.03 -11.96
C VAL A 194 -16.27 16.79 -10.93
N GLU A 195 -16.88 17.64 -10.10
CA GLU A 195 -16.15 18.44 -9.10
C GLU A 195 -15.46 17.56 -8.03
N ILE A 196 -16.08 16.44 -7.66
CA ILE A 196 -15.48 15.48 -6.71
C ILE A 196 -14.32 14.74 -7.38
N ALA A 197 -14.49 14.32 -8.65
CA ALA A 197 -13.43 13.67 -9.40
C ALA A 197 -12.21 14.58 -9.58
N GLU A 198 -12.42 15.86 -9.89
CA GLU A 198 -11.34 16.86 -10.01
C GLU A 198 -10.59 17.05 -8.68
N ALA A 199 -11.31 17.18 -7.55
CA ALA A 199 -10.67 17.27 -6.24
C ALA A 199 -9.83 16.02 -5.91
N PHE A 200 -10.30 14.83 -6.29
CA PHE A 200 -9.57 13.58 -6.08
C PHE A 200 -8.34 13.45 -7.00
N MET A 201 -8.32 14.12 -8.15
CA MET A 201 -7.10 14.19 -8.98
C MET A 201 -5.99 15.00 -8.30
N ASP A 202 -6.35 16.03 -7.53
CA ASP A 202 -5.36 16.79 -6.74
C ASP A 202 -4.76 15.90 -5.62
N ALA A 203 -5.60 15.13 -4.92
CA ALA A 203 -5.14 14.16 -3.93
C ALA A 203 -4.25 13.08 -4.55
N LEU A 204 -4.65 12.49 -5.69
CA LEU A 204 -3.83 11.51 -6.41
C LEU A 204 -2.44 12.06 -6.75
N LYS A 205 -2.35 13.33 -7.14
CA LYS A 205 -1.06 13.97 -7.44
C LYS A 205 -0.16 14.04 -6.19
N GLN A 206 -0.71 14.42 -5.03
CA GLN A 206 0.02 14.42 -3.77
C GLN A 206 0.46 13.00 -3.40
N GLU A 207 -0.41 12.00 -3.54
CA GLU A 207 -0.08 10.60 -3.27
C GLU A 207 1.00 10.01 -4.19
N GLN A 208 1.05 10.46 -5.45
CA GLN A 208 2.14 10.11 -6.35
C GLN A 208 3.48 10.71 -5.85
N GLU A 209 3.45 11.92 -5.28
CA GLU A 209 4.61 12.57 -4.67
C GLU A 209 5.03 11.84 -3.38
N HIS A 210 4.08 11.47 -2.50
CA HIS A 210 4.32 10.66 -1.31
C HIS A 210 5.03 9.35 -1.65
N LEU A 211 4.53 8.61 -2.65
CA LEU A 211 5.11 7.36 -3.12
C LEU A 211 6.56 7.54 -3.59
N ILE A 212 6.87 8.65 -4.27
CA ILE A 212 8.24 8.97 -4.70
C ILE A 212 9.12 9.25 -3.49
N ILE A 213 8.64 10.03 -2.52
CA ILE A 213 9.34 10.36 -1.28
C ILE A 213 9.68 9.08 -0.52
N ILE A 214 8.70 8.23 -0.24
CA ILE A 214 8.92 6.98 0.53
C ILE A 214 9.88 6.03 -0.19
N LYS A 215 9.77 5.87 -1.52
CA LYS A 215 10.73 5.07 -2.30
C LYS A 215 12.16 5.61 -2.20
N LYS A 216 12.33 6.93 -2.27
CA LYS A 216 13.64 7.59 -2.13
C LYS A 216 14.20 7.36 -0.74
N LEU A 217 13.41 7.64 0.30
CA LEU A 217 13.82 7.48 1.70
C LEU A 217 14.21 6.02 2.00
N LEU A 218 13.44 5.05 1.50
CA LEU A 218 13.74 3.63 1.64
C LEU A 218 15.07 3.27 0.97
N ALA A 219 15.29 3.72 -0.27
CA ALA A 219 16.53 3.47 -0.98
C ALA A 219 17.75 4.06 -0.26
N GLU A 220 17.63 5.27 0.29
CA GLU A 220 18.65 5.92 1.11
C GLU A 220 18.91 5.14 2.40
N ALA A 221 17.85 4.73 3.12
CA ALA A 221 17.94 3.96 4.36
C ALA A 221 18.58 2.59 4.15
N LEU A 222 18.37 1.97 2.99
CA LEU A 222 19.02 0.74 2.55
C LEU A 222 20.42 0.95 1.94
N SER A 223 20.86 2.20 1.79
CA SER A 223 22.11 2.57 1.11
C SER A 223 22.21 1.96 -0.30
N LEU A 224 21.08 1.85 -1.00
CA LEU A 224 21.04 1.32 -2.36
C LEU A 224 21.77 2.26 -3.31
N LYS A 225 22.80 1.73 -3.95
CA LYS A 225 23.45 2.43 -5.07
C LYS A 225 22.66 2.11 -6.34
N PRO A 226 22.22 3.12 -7.10
CA PRO A 226 21.52 2.87 -8.36
C PRO A 226 22.43 2.04 -9.27
N SER A 227 21.93 0.88 -9.67
CA SER A 227 22.67 0.03 -10.59
C SER A 227 22.81 0.74 -11.93
N LYS A 228 24.01 0.71 -12.51
CA LYS A 228 24.20 1.15 -13.88
C LYS A 228 23.56 0.11 -14.78
N ASN A 229 22.56 0.52 -15.55
CA ASN A 229 21.85 -0.30 -16.56
C ASN A 229 20.80 -1.30 -16.04
N ALA A 230 20.40 -1.29 -14.77
CA ALA A 230 19.38 -2.26 -14.32
C ALA A 230 18.00 -1.98 -14.89
N PHE A 231 17.65 -0.71 -15.15
CA PHE A 231 16.31 -0.34 -15.62
C PHE A 231 16.31 0.63 -16.80
N TYR A 232 15.26 0.54 -17.62
CA TYR A 232 14.76 1.60 -18.46
C TYR A 232 13.50 2.21 -17.84
N TYR A 233 13.50 3.53 -17.69
CA TYR A 233 12.35 4.29 -17.21
C TYR A 233 11.53 4.78 -18.40
N VAL A 234 10.22 4.58 -18.35
CA VAL A 234 9.26 5.17 -19.28
C VAL A 234 8.45 6.20 -18.50
N PHE A 235 8.44 7.45 -18.96
CA PHE A 235 7.72 8.54 -18.30
C PHE A 235 7.27 9.58 -19.33
N ALA A 236 6.28 10.40 -18.99
CA ALA A 236 5.85 11.51 -19.83
C ALA A 236 6.68 12.78 -19.54
N ASP A 237 6.99 13.53 -20.60
CA ASP A 237 7.66 14.83 -20.57
C ASP A 237 7.01 15.81 -21.57
N ASP A 238 7.58 17.01 -21.70
CA ASP A 238 7.10 18.07 -22.59
C ASP A 238 7.06 17.69 -24.08
N ARG A 239 7.71 16.59 -24.47
CA ARG A 239 7.81 16.10 -25.85
C ARG A 239 7.07 14.78 -26.07
N GLY A 240 6.29 14.32 -25.09
CA GLY A 240 5.50 13.09 -25.16
C GLY A 240 6.00 12.05 -24.16
N TRP A 241 6.27 10.83 -24.62
CA TRP A 241 6.73 9.72 -23.78
C TRP A 241 8.21 9.47 -23.99
N ALA A 242 9.02 9.67 -22.95
CA ALA A 242 10.45 9.46 -22.98
C ALA A 242 10.84 8.09 -22.41
N ILE A 243 11.88 7.49 -22.97
CA ILE A 243 12.56 6.33 -22.40
C ILE A 243 13.92 6.78 -21.91
N LYS A 244 14.32 6.45 -20.69
CA LYS A 244 15.64 6.79 -20.14
C LYS A 244 16.26 5.60 -19.44
N LYS A 245 17.48 5.24 -19.85
CA LYS A 245 18.25 4.23 -19.13
C LYS A 245 18.68 4.74 -17.75
N GLN A 246 18.63 3.89 -16.72
CA GLN A 246 19.05 4.25 -15.38
C GLN A 246 20.52 4.71 -15.34
N GLY A 247 20.74 5.87 -14.73
CA GLY A 247 22.05 6.53 -14.66
C GLY A 247 22.46 7.30 -15.93
N ALA A 248 21.65 7.30 -16.98
CA ALA A 248 21.92 8.12 -18.17
C ALA A 248 21.53 9.59 -17.94
N SER A 249 22.28 10.51 -18.53
CA SER A 249 21.95 11.94 -18.52
C SER A 249 20.91 12.34 -19.57
N ARG A 250 20.70 11.51 -20.60
CA ARG A 250 19.80 11.77 -21.73
C ARG A 250 18.79 10.64 -21.93
N ALA A 251 17.62 10.98 -22.46
CA ALA A 251 16.64 10.00 -22.91
C ALA A 251 17.19 9.19 -24.11
N SER A 252 16.86 7.90 -24.13
CA SER A 252 17.12 6.96 -25.22
C SER A 252 16.16 7.15 -26.40
N GLY A 253 15.02 7.80 -26.20
CA GLY A 253 14.06 8.15 -27.25
C GLY A 253 12.84 8.87 -26.70
N HIS A 254 12.07 9.52 -27.60
CA HIS A 254 10.76 10.11 -27.32
C HIS A 254 9.74 9.56 -28.31
N PHE A 255 8.53 9.33 -27.84
CA PHE A 255 7.44 8.71 -28.58
C PHE A 255 6.17 9.51 -28.37
N LYS A 256 5.31 9.56 -29.40
CA LYS A 256 4.04 10.27 -29.28
C LYS A 256 3.04 9.53 -28.41
N ASN A 257 3.13 8.21 -28.34
CA ASN A 257 2.20 7.40 -27.56
C ASN A 257 2.92 6.48 -26.56
N LYS A 258 2.22 6.25 -25.44
CA LYS A 258 2.69 5.42 -24.33
C LYS A 258 3.00 4.00 -24.76
N LYS A 259 2.14 3.41 -25.61
CA LYS A 259 2.24 2.02 -26.05
C LYS A 259 3.52 1.76 -26.85
N GLU A 260 3.89 2.66 -27.74
CA GLU A 260 5.15 2.63 -28.49
C GLU A 260 6.34 2.79 -27.55
N ALA A 261 6.29 3.74 -26.61
CA ALA A 261 7.37 3.92 -25.64
C ALA A 261 7.59 2.65 -24.80
N ILE A 262 6.51 2.03 -24.30
CA ILE A 262 6.58 0.78 -23.54
C ILE A 262 7.13 -0.35 -24.41
N THR A 263 6.60 -0.50 -25.63
CA THR A 263 7.04 -1.55 -26.55
C THR A 263 8.53 -1.42 -26.85
N LYS A 264 9.00 -0.19 -27.11
CA LYS A 264 10.41 0.06 -27.38
C LYS A 264 11.27 -0.11 -26.13
N ALA A 265 10.77 0.29 -24.96
CA ALA A 265 11.48 0.09 -23.70
C ALA A 265 11.67 -1.41 -23.41
N LEU A 266 10.65 -2.23 -23.63
CA LEU A 266 10.73 -3.69 -23.48
C LEU A 266 11.77 -4.31 -24.42
N GLU A 267 11.79 -3.90 -25.69
CA GLU A 267 12.81 -4.34 -26.67
C GLU A 267 14.23 -3.94 -26.23
N LEU A 268 14.42 -2.69 -25.77
CA LEU A 268 15.71 -2.22 -25.25
C LEU A 268 16.11 -2.99 -23.98
N SER A 269 15.14 -3.30 -23.13
CA SER A 269 15.31 -4.02 -21.87
C SER A 269 15.78 -5.44 -22.11
N GLU A 270 15.17 -6.15 -23.07
CA GLU A 270 15.53 -7.52 -23.43
C GLU A 270 16.97 -7.59 -23.94
N ASN A 271 17.33 -6.69 -24.87
CA ASN A 271 18.69 -6.60 -25.41
C ASN A 271 19.75 -6.30 -24.35
N ALA A 272 19.41 -5.47 -23.36
CA ALA A 272 20.33 -5.07 -22.29
C ALA A 272 20.27 -5.96 -21.04
N LYS A 273 19.39 -6.97 -21.01
CA LYS A 273 19.06 -7.74 -19.78
C LYS A 273 18.72 -6.83 -18.59
N ALA A 274 17.96 -5.78 -18.86
CA ALA A 274 17.46 -4.82 -17.89
C ALA A 274 15.98 -5.10 -17.58
N GLY A 275 15.42 -4.44 -16.57
CA GLY A 275 13.99 -4.30 -16.36
C GLY A 275 13.42 -3.00 -16.95
N VAL A 276 12.09 -2.89 -16.97
CA VAL A 276 11.38 -1.66 -17.35
C VAL A 276 10.56 -1.17 -16.17
N ILE A 277 10.67 0.13 -15.86
CA ILE A 277 9.83 0.82 -14.88
C ILE A 277 9.01 1.85 -15.63
N ILE A 278 7.69 1.79 -15.48
CA ILE A 278 6.76 2.73 -16.07
C ILE A 278 6.30 3.67 -14.96
N HIS A 279 6.60 4.95 -15.11
CA HIS A 279 6.04 5.99 -14.26
C HIS A 279 4.69 6.40 -14.86
N TYR A 280 3.64 6.24 -14.06
CA TYR A 280 2.34 6.82 -14.35
C TYR A 280 2.41 8.27 -13.84
N GLN A 281 2.16 9.22 -14.74
CA GLN A 281 1.71 10.56 -14.38
C GLN A 281 0.20 10.51 -14.52
#